data_AF-A0A941ULR1-F1
#
_entry.id   AF-A0A941ULR1-F1
#
_cell.length_a   1.000
_cell.length_b   1.000
_cell.length_c   1.000
_cell.angle_alpha   90.00
_cell.angle_beta   90.00
_cell.angle_gamma   90.00
#
_symmetry.space_group_name_H-M   'P 1'
#
loop_
_entity.id
_entity.type
_entity.pdbx_description
1 polymer ?
#
loop_
_entity_poly.entity_id
_entity_poly.type
_entity_poly.pdbx_seq_one_letter_code
_entity_poly.pdbx_strand_id
1 'polypeptide(L)'
;LTAAALAGCAVLEPAPSTDQVAAFSANREGAVAPRGWQPLVITRAKAPTHYRLVYDEGASSVVVHARAERSATGLKQPLDVDAAARPRVAWRWRVQDLIAGADNLDRHAEDSPVRLLLFFDGDKGRLPARDHGQWKHFERDYVADYERAFGERPGRLIGIGIMTDTDNTGAEIEAFYGDIELRSAS
;
A
#
# COMPACT_ATOMS: atom_id res chain seq x y z
N LEU A 1 -30.70 -40.91 -15.69
CA LEU A 1 -29.50 -40.56 -14.90
C LEU A 1 -29.47 -39.05 -14.79
N THR A 2 -29.87 -38.51 -13.64
CA THR A 2 -29.96 -37.06 -13.41
C THR A 2 -28.69 -36.64 -12.68
N ALA A 3 -27.83 -35.86 -13.35
CA ALA A 3 -26.66 -35.27 -12.72
C ALA A 3 -27.04 -33.89 -12.17
N ALA A 4 -27.04 -33.75 -10.84
CA ALA A 4 -27.11 -32.45 -10.19
C ALA A 4 -25.70 -31.87 -10.13
N ALA A 5 -25.46 -30.78 -10.87
CA ALA A 5 -24.25 -29.99 -10.70
C ALA A 5 -24.41 -29.12 -9.44
N LEU A 6 -23.66 -29.45 -8.38
CA LEU A 6 -23.49 -28.56 -7.24
C LEU A 6 -22.59 -27.40 -7.68
N ALA A 7 -23.21 -26.31 -8.12
CA ALA A 7 -22.53 -25.03 -8.25
C ALA A 7 -22.30 -24.47 -6.84
N GLY A 8 -21.19 -24.88 -6.22
CA GLY A 8 -20.69 -24.21 -5.04
C GLY A 8 -20.20 -22.84 -5.44
N CYS A 9 -21.00 -21.79 -5.21
CA CYS A 9 -20.47 -20.44 -5.15
C CYS A 9 -19.47 -20.43 -3.99
N ALA A 10 -18.18 -20.53 -4.31
CA ALA A 10 -17.14 -20.14 -3.38
C ALA A 10 -17.34 -18.63 -3.13
N VAL A 11 -18.08 -18.29 -2.09
CA VAL A 11 -17.96 -16.98 -1.49
C VAL A 11 -16.52 -16.94 -1.04
N LEU A 12 -15.70 -16.13 -1.72
CA LEU A 12 -14.36 -15.84 -1.27
C LEU A 12 -14.58 -15.15 0.09
N GLU A 13 -14.49 -15.89 1.19
CA GLU A 13 -14.47 -15.29 2.51
C GLU A 13 -13.33 -14.27 2.46
N PRO A 14 -13.58 -12.99 2.81
CA PRO A 14 -12.51 -12.03 2.88
C PRO A 14 -11.46 -12.62 3.84
N ALA A 15 -10.21 -12.66 3.38
CA ALA A 15 -9.11 -13.15 4.21
C ALA A 15 -9.22 -12.49 5.60
N PRO A 16 -9.08 -13.26 6.69
CA PRO A 16 -9.28 -12.73 8.04
C PRO A 16 -8.43 -11.48 8.22
N SER A 17 -9.10 -10.36 8.50
CA SER A 17 -8.44 -9.10 8.80
C SER A 17 -7.71 -9.22 10.14
N THR A 18 -6.51 -8.69 10.20
CA THR A 18 -5.66 -8.69 11.40
C THR A 18 -5.51 -7.27 11.93
N ASP A 19 -5.22 -7.15 13.22
CA ASP A 19 -4.89 -5.89 13.87
C ASP A 19 -3.41 -5.49 13.68
N GLN A 20 -2.61 -6.28 12.97
CA GLN A 20 -1.19 -6.01 12.72
C GLN A 20 -0.85 -6.08 11.24
N VAL A 21 0.04 -5.20 10.79
CA VAL A 21 0.59 -5.28 9.44
C VAL A 21 1.55 -6.47 9.40
N ALA A 22 1.38 -7.36 8.42
CA ALA A 22 2.24 -8.51 8.26
C ALA A 22 3.61 -8.04 7.77
N ALA A 23 4.64 -8.26 8.58
CA ALA A 23 6.01 -7.88 8.28
C ALA A 23 6.50 -8.55 6.99
N PHE A 24 7.15 -7.77 6.11
CA PHE A 24 7.81 -8.29 4.92
C PHE A 24 8.99 -9.17 5.30
N SER A 25 9.74 -8.76 6.33
CA SER A 25 10.92 -9.47 6.86
C SER A 25 10.61 -10.88 7.38
N ALA A 26 9.37 -11.15 7.76
CA ALA A 26 8.91 -12.46 8.22
C ALA A 26 8.65 -13.46 7.06
N ASN A 27 8.79 -13.04 5.81
CA ASN A 27 8.58 -13.89 4.63
C ASN A 27 9.89 -14.53 4.16
N ARG A 28 9.75 -15.49 3.23
CA ARG A 28 10.88 -16.04 2.49
C ARG A 28 11.14 -15.24 1.23
N GLU A 29 12.42 -15.09 0.90
CA GLU A 29 12.86 -14.60 -0.40
C GLU A 29 12.28 -15.43 -1.55
N GLY A 30 12.03 -14.78 -2.69
CA GLY A 30 11.54 -15.38 -3.93
C GLY A 30 10.02 -15.43 -4.06
N ALA A 31 9.27 -15.14 -3.00
CA ALA A 31 7.82 -15.08 -3.06
C ALA A 31 7.32 -13.83 -3.85
N VAL A 32 6.22 -13.97 -4.59
CA VAL A 32 5.65 -12.91 -5.45
C VAL A 32 4.74 -11.93 -4.68
N ALA A 33 4.39 -12.26 -3.44
CA ALA A 33 3.68 -11.38 -2.51
C ALA A 33 3.97 -11.81 -1.06
N PRO A 34 4.00 -10.87 -0.11
CA PRO A 34 4.06 -11.21 1.31
C PRO A 34 2.76 -11.91 1.78
N ARG A 35 2.87 -12.72 2.82
CA ARG A 35 1.71 -13.40 3.44
C ARG A 35 0.67 -12.39 3.92
N GLY A 36 -0.60 -12.63 3.61
CA GLY A 36 -1.71 -11.74 3.97
C GLY A 36 -1.88 -10.52 3.05
N TRP A 37 -0.96 -10.30 2.11
CA TRP A 37 -1.07 -9.26 1.10
C TRP A 37 -1.68 -9.81 -0.19
N GLN A 38 -2.51 -9.00 -0.85
CA GLN A 38 -3.21 -9.31 -2.08
C GLN A 38 -3.07 -8.17 -3.10
N PRO A 39 -3.20 -8.44 -4.41
CA PRO A 39 -3.15 -7.40 -5.43
C PRO A 39 -4.17 -6.28 -5.18
N LEU A 40 -3.71 -5.03 -5.27
CA LEU A 40 -4.54 -3.83 -5.33
C LEU A 40 -4.58 -3.34 -6.78
N VAL A 41 -5.72 -3.54 -7.43
CA VAL A 41 -5.96 -3.08 -8.80
C VAL A 41 -6.93 -1.89 -8.74
N ILE A 42 -6.42 -0.67 -8.96
CA ILE A 42 -7.25 0.55 -9.00
C ILE A 42 -8.00 0.65 -10.33
N THR A 43 -7.33 0.28 -11.43
CA THR A 43 -7.96 0.11 -12.75
C THR A 43 -7.35 -1.10 -13.46
N ARG A 44 -8.19 -1.87 -14.17
CA ARG A 44 -7.74 -3.05 -14.93
C ARG A 44 -7.01 -2.70 -16.23
N ALA A 45 -7.04 -1.43 -16.64
CA ALA A 45 -6.44 -0.98 -17.89
C ALA A 45 -4.92 -0.74 -17.80
N LYS A 46 -4.34 -0.72 -16.60
CA LYS A 46 -2.93 -0.41 -16.37
C LYS A 46 -2.09 -1.69 -16.33
N ALA A 47 -0.85 -1.62 -16.84
CA ALA A 47 0.09 -2.72 -16.77
C ALA A 47 0.36 -3.10 -15.29
N PRO A 48 0.58 -4.38 -14.96
CA PRO A 48 0.88 -4.80 -13.59
C PRO A 48 2.31 -4.41 -13.19
N THR A 49 2.46 -4.03 -11.93
CA THR A 49 3.74 -3.82 -11.26
C THR A 49 4.24 -5.18 -10.81
N HIS A 50 5.50 -5.47 -11.07
CA HIS A 50 6.09 -6.75 -10.70
C HIS A 50 6.66 -6.65 -9.28
N TYR A 51 6.05 -7.38 -8.35
CA TYR A 51 6.49 -7.47 -6.96
C TYR A 51 7.22 -8.79 -6.71
N ARG A 52 8.33 -8.73 -5.97
CA ARG A 52 9.03 -9.89 -5.43
C ARG A 52 9.57 -9.61 -4.04
N LEU A 53 9.66 -10.64 -3.20
CA LEU A 53 10.38 -10.58 -1.94
C LEU A 53 11.85 -10.92 -2.19
N VAL A 54 12.76 -10.05 -1.78
CA VAL A 54 14.21 -10.18 -1.95
C VAL A 54 14.92 -9.96 -0.62
N TYR A 55 16.05 -10.62 -0.39
CA TYR A 55 16.90 -10.26 0.75
C TYR A 55 17.70 -9.00 0.41
N ASP A 56 17.62 -7.96 1.26
CA ASP A 56 18.40 -6.72 1.10
C ASP A 56 19.48 -6.67 2.20
N GLU A 57 20.74 -6.63 1.78
CA GLU A 57 21.90 -6.59 2.68
C GLU A 57 21.93 -5.32 3.55
N GLY A 58 21.56 -4.17 2.97
CA GLY A 58 21.56 -2.88 3.67
C GLY A 58 20.47 -2.79 4.75
N ALA A 59 19.33 -3.43 4.51
CA ALA A 59 18.27 -3.60 5.50
C ALA A 59 18.51 -4.80 6.43
N SER A 60 19.41 -5.72 6.05
CA SER A 60 19.65 -7.02 6.69
C SER A 60 18.37 -7.81 6.94
N SER A 61 17.45 -7.78 5.96
CA SER A 61 16.12 -8.39 6.06
C SER A 61 15.50 -8.63 4.69
N VAL A 62 14.47 -9.48 4.63
CA VAL A 62 13.62 -9.59 3.44
C VAL A 62 12.78 -8.32 3.28
N VAL A 63 12.73 -7.78 2.05
CA VAL A 63 11.99 -6.58 1.66
C VAL A 63 11.15 -6.87 0.41
N VAL A 64 10.16 -6.02 0.12
CA VAL A 64 9.46 -6.07 -1.17
C VAL A 64 10.21 -5.23 -2.18
N HIS A 65 10.63 -5.84 -3.29
CA HIS A 65 11.11 -5.17 -4.50
C HIS A 65 9.96 -5.03 -5.49
N ALA A 66 9.72 -3.81 -5.94
CA ALA A 66 8.72 -3.45 -6.92
C ALA A 66 9.42 -2.91 -8.18
N ARG A 67 9.08 -3.49 -9.33
CA ARG A 67 9.52 -3.03 -10.64
C ARG A 67 8.31 -2.60 -11.45
N ALA A 68 8.25 -1.31 -11.75
CA ALA A 68 7.14 -0.69 -12.46
C ALA A 68 7.60 -0.08 -13.78
N GLU A 69 6.87 -0.35 -14.85
CA GLU A 69 7.05 0.26 -16.17
C GLU A 69 5.66 0.59 -16.72
N ARG A 70 5.33 1.88 -16.85
CA ARG A 70 3.99 2.35 -17.25
C ARG A 70 2.86 1.67 -16.44
N SER A 71 3.06 1.55 -15.13
CA SER A 71 2.26 0.70 -14.25
C SER A 71 1.77 1.47 -13.03
N ALA A 72 0.56 1.12 -12.57
CA ALA A 72 -0.10 1.73 -11.40
C ALA A 72 -0.92 0.67 -10.63
N THR A 73 -0.26 -0.39 -10.18
CA THR A 73 -0.89 -1.45 -9.37
C THR A 73 -0.17 -1.63 -8.05
N GLY A 74 -0.89 -1.99 -7.00
CA GLY A 74 -0.34 -2.12 -5.65
C GLY A 74 -0.43 -3.52 -5.08
N LEU A 75 0.03 -3.64 -3.84
CA LEU A 75 -0.35 -4.70 -2.92
C LEU A 75 -1.13 -4.07 -1.77
N LYS A 76 -2.11 -4.78 -1.22
CA LYS A 76 -2.82 -4.38 0.00
C LYS A 76 -2.98 -5.54 0.97
N GLN A 77 -3.05 -5.22 2.25
CA GLN A 77 -3.46 -6.15 3.30
C GLN A 77 -4.76 -5.65 3.92
N PRO A 78 -5.82 -6.48 4.00
CA PRO A 78 -6.98 -6.20 4.83
C PRO A 78 -6.59 -6.15 6.31
N LEU A 79 -7.06 -5.13 7.02
CA LEU A 79 -6.81 -4.92 8.44
C LEU A 79 -8.12 -4.72 9.18
N ASP A 80 -8.06 -4.82 10.51
CA ASP A 80 -9.15 -4.45 11.40
C ASP A 80 -8.58 -3.77 12.65
N VAL A 81 -8.17 -2.51 12.49
CA VAL A 81 -7.45 -1.75 13.53
C VAL A 81 -8.30 -0.58 14.02
N ASP A 82 -8.37 -0.42 15.35
CA ASP A 82 -8.81 0.83 15.95
C ASP A 82 -7.74 1.90 15.72
N ALA A 83 -8.04 2.83 14.83
CA ALA A 83 -7.13 3.90 14.44
C ALA A 83 -6.73 4.79 15.62
N ALA A 84 -7.64 5.00 16.59
CA ALA A 84 -7.36 5.80 17.77
C ALA A 84 -6.36 5.12 18.72
N ALA A 85 -6.35 3.79 18.74
CA ALA A 85 -5.41 3.01 19.56
C ALA A 85 -3.99 3.01 18.97
N ARG A 86 -3.86 3.08 17.64
CA ARG A 86 -2.57 3.04 16.93
C ARG A 86 -2.45 4.14 15.88
N PRO A 87 -2.43 5.43 16.28
CA PRO A 87 -2.59 6.56 15.35
C PRO A 87 -1.35 6.86 14.51
N ARG A 88 -0.23 6.18 14.76
CA ARG A 88 1.03 6.45 14.07
C ARG A 88 1.40 5.32 13.13
N VAL A 89 1.90 5.66 11.96
CA VAL A 89 2.52 4.70 11.04
C VAL A 89 4.01 5.00 10.90
N ALA A 90 4.84 3.96 10.95
CA ALA A 90 6.27 4.03 10.68
C ALA A 90 6.61 3.01 9.59
N TRP A 91 7.44 3.40 8.62
CA TRP A 91 7.82 2.53 7.52
C TRP A 91 9.16 2.96 6.91
N ARG A 92 9.81 2.01 6.21
CA ARG A 92 11.08 2.24 5.52
C ARG A 92 10.93 1.92 4.04
N TRP A 93 11.60 2.69 3.20
CA TRP A 93 11.55 2.54 1.76
C TRP A 93 12.80 3.11 1.10
N ARG A 94 13.11 2.63 -0.10
CA ARG A 94 14.25 3.06 -0.92
C ARG A 94 13.85 2.99 -2.39
N VAL A 95 14.39 3.88 -3.21
CA VAL A 95 14.27 3.81 -4.68
C VAL A 95 15.65 3.79 -5.28
N GLN A 96 15.79 3.18 -6.45
CA GLN A 96 17.05 3.18 -7.18
C GLN A 96 17.31 4.53 -7.85
N ASP A 97 16.29 5.09 -8.50
CA ASP A 97 16.38 6.34 -9.25
C ASP A 97 15.23 7.29 -8.88
N LEU A 98 15.50 8.59 -8.94
CA LEU A 98 14.47 9.61 -8.86
C LEU A 98 13.87 9.82 -10.25
N ILE A 99 12.55 10.00 -10.32
CA ILE A 99 11.87 10.30 -11.58
C ILE A 99 12.15 11.76 -11.93
N ALA A 100 12.91 11.97 -13.01
CA ALA A 100 13.20 13.32 -13.49
C ALA A 100 11.92 14.04 -13.90
N GLY A 101 11.62 15.16 -13.23
CA GLY A 101 10.43 15.97 -13.53
C GLY A 101 9.12 15.46 -12.93
N ALA A 102 9.14 14.37 -12.13
CA ALA A 102 7.95 14.01 -11.38
C ALA A 102 7.62 15.07 -10.36
N ASP A 103 6.37 15.49 -10.40
CA ASP A 103 5.77 16.39 -9.44
C ASP A 103 4.45 15.78 -8.99
N ASN A 104 4.39 15.30 -7.75
CA ASN A 104 3.17 14.80 -7.13
C ASN A 104 2.05 15.88 -7.04
N LEU A 105 2.36 17.14 -7.39
CA LEU A 105 1.40 18.25 -7.41
C LEU A 105 0.74 18.41 -8.79
N ASP A 106 1.36 17.87 -9.84
CA ASP A 106 0.86 17.92 -11.21
C ASP A 106 0.26 16.57 -11.60
N ARG A 107 -1.04 16.55 -11.91
CA ARG A 107 -1.75 15.35 -12.38
C ARG A 107 -1.16 14.71 -13.65
N HIS A 108 -0.32 15.44 -14.39
CA HIS A 108 0.37 14.97 -15.59
C HIS A 108 1.81 14.52 -15.31
N ALA A 109 2.31 14.70 -14.08
CA ALA A 109 3.63 14.30 -13.63
C ALA A 109 3.60 13.62 -12.24
N GLU A 110 2.42 13.14 -11.79
CA GLU A 110 2.20 12.59 -10.45
C GLU A 110 2.75 11.17 -10.24
N ASP A 111 3.74 10.76 -11.03
CA ASP A 111 4.40 9.48 -10.82
C ASP A 111 5.08 9.49 -9.44
N SER A 112 4.82 8.44 -8.66
CA SER A 112 5.41 8.28 -7.34
C SER A 112 6.05 6.91 -7.26
N PRO A 113 7.38 6.84 -7.06
CA PRO A 113 8.08 5.56 -7.03
C PRO A 113 7.66 4.73 -5.80
N VAL A 114 7.14 5.37 -4.76
CA VAL A 114 6.64 4.75 -3.53
C VAL A 114 5.39 5.46 -3.04
N ARG A 115 4.34 4.71 -2.69
CA ARG A 115 3.13 5.20 -2.01
C ARG A 115 2.74 4.26 -0.87
N LEU A 116 2.27 4.83 0.24
CA LEU A 116 1.55 4.13 1.29
C LEU A 116 0.08 4.56 1.25
N LEU A 117 -0.83 3.59 1.13
CA LEU A 117 -2.26 3.80 1.08
C LEU A 117 -2.90 3.31 2.39
N LEU A 118 -3.74 4.12 3.01
CA LEU A 118 -4.54 3.76 4.17
C LEU A 118 -6.01 3.71 3.76
N PHE A 119 -6.72 2.64 4.15
CA PHE A 119 -8.12 2.43 3.83
C PHE A 119 -8.94 2.45 5.12
N PHE A 120 -9.93 3.34 5.20
CA PHE A 120 -10.83 3.48 6.36
C PHE A 120 -12.26 3.05 5.99
N ASP A 121 -13.05 2.63 6.97
CA ASP A 121 -14.47 2.26 6.81
C ASP A 121 -15.44 3.46 6.74
N GLY A 122 -14.92 4.68 6.57
CA GLY A 122 -15.70 5.93 6.52
C GLY A 122 -16.46 6.17 5.20
N ASP A 123 -17.28 7.22 5.18
CA ASP A 123 -18.07 7.63 4.03
C ASP A 123 -17.18 8.17 2.89
N LYS A 124 -17.18 7.44 1.76
CA LYS A 124 -16.37 7.73 0.57
C LYS A 124 -16.76 9.02 -0.15
N GLY A 125 -17.91 9.62 0.19
CA GLY A 125 -18.41 10.85 -0.42
C GLY A 125 -17.77 12.16 0.05
N ARG A 126 -16.89 12.14 1.07
CA ARG A 126 -16.42 13.36 1.76
C ARG A 126 -14.95 13.77 1.48
N LEU A 127 -14.33 13.31 0.39
CA LEU A 127 -12.92 13.60 0.06
C LEU A 127 -12.68 15.07 -0.36
N PRO A 128 -11.89 15.88 0.37
CA PRO A 128 -11.35 17.13 -0.13
C PRO A 128 -10.02 16.92 -0.89
N ALA A 129 -9.63 17.91 -1.69
CA ALA A 129 -8.41 17.88 -2.50
C ALA A 129 -7.13 17.84 -1.63
N ARG A 130 -6.08 17.16 -2.15
CA ARG A 130 -4.84 16.77 -1.43
C ARG A 130 -3.82 17.89 -1.26
N ASP A 131 -2.94 17.70 -0.26
CA ASP A 131 -1.85 18.59 0.18
C ASP A 131 -0.47 17.87 0.21
N HIS A 132 0.66 18.61 0.18
CA HIS A 132 1.91 18.26 -0.55
C HIS A 132 3.23 18.01 0.27
N GLY A 133 4.14 17.09 -0.18
CA GLY A 133 5.64 17.28 -0.25
C GLY A 133 6.71 16.59 0.69
N GLN A 134 7.76 16.00 0.05
CA GLN A 134 9.17 15.60 0.44
C GLN A 134 9.53 14.19 1.03
N TRP A 135 10.75 13.68 0.71
CA TRP A 135 11.38 12.44 1.24
C TRP A 135 11.77 12.54 2.72
N LYS A 136 11.24 11.65 3.57
CA LYS A 136 11.31 11.77 5.03
C LYS A 136 11.32 10.39 5.70
N HIS A 137 12.05 10.24 6.81
CA HIS A 137 11.70 9.21 7.79
C HIS A 137 10.31 9.59 8.32
N PHE A 138 9.33 8.75 8.04
CA PHE A 138 7.94 9.14 8.20
C PHE A 138 7.33 8.35 9.34
N GLU A 139 7.37 8.96 10.52
CA GLU A 139 6.39 8.69 11.55
C GLU A 139 5.33 9.78 11.43
N ARG A 140 4.09 9.41 11.09
CA ARG A 140 3.01 10.38 10.93
C ARG A 140 1.76 9.92 11.64
N ASP A 141 1.12 10.87 12.29
CA ASP A 141 -0.20 10.71 12.89
C ASP A 141 -1.27 10.77 11.80
N TYR A 142 -1.64 9.60 11.28
CA TYR A 142 -2.59 9.50 10.19
C TYR A 142 -4.02 9.82 10.64
N VAL A 143 -4.31 9.71 11.94
CA VAL A 143 -5.59 10.12 12.52
C VAL A 143 -5.71 11.63 12.47
N ALA A 144 -4.68 12.35 12.93
CA ALA A 144 -4.64 13.80 12.87
C ALA A 144 -4.67 14.32 11.42
N ASP A 145 -4.01 13.64 10.48
CA ASP A 145 -4.09 13.98 9.06
C ASP A 145 -5.51 13.84 8.51
N TYR A 146 -6.17 12.72 8.84
CA TYR A 146 -7.54 12.47 8.42
C TYR A 146 -8.48 13.52 9.02
N GLU A 147 -8.38 13.82 10.31
CA GLU A 147 -9.16 14.88 10.95
C GLU A 147 -8.96 16.24 10.26
N ARG A 148 -7.73 16.61 9.92
CA ARG A 148 -7.46 17.87 9.22
C ARG A 148 -8.02 17.91 7.81
N ALA A 149 -7.98 16.79 7.08
CA ALA A 149 -8.52 16.71 5.73
C ALA A 149 -10.06 16.70 5.75
N PHE A 150 -10.66 15.82 6.54
CA PHE A 150 -12.10 15.50 6.46
C PHE A 150 -12.96 16.24 7.50
N GLY A 151 -12.35 16.91 8.47
CA GLY A 151 -13.05 17.62 9.55
C GLY A 151 -13.68 16.70 10.61
N GLU A 152 -13.37 15.41 10.58
CA GLU A 152 -13.88 14.41 11.52
C GLU A 152 -12.87 13.28 11.76
N ARG A 153 -13.07 12.51 12.84
CA ARG A 153 -12.22 11.35 13.14
C ARG A 153 -12.41 10.25 12.10
N PRO A 154 -11.33 9.56 11.67
CA PRO A 154 -11.49 8.35 10.88
C PRO A 154 -12.21 7.28 11.69
N GLY A 155 -12.91 6.39 11.00
CA GLY A 155 -13.37 5.13 11.57
C GLY A 155 -12.23 4.11 11.67
N ARG A 156 -12.55 2.83 11.56
CA ARG A 156 -11.56 1.75 11.64
C ARG A 156 -10.66 1.75 10.41
N LEU A 157 -9.37 1.47 10.64
CA LEU A 157 -8.43 1.21 9.56
C LEU A 157 -8.64 -0.22 9.07
N ILE A 158 -9.25 -0.35 7.89
CA ILE A 158 -9.66 -1.63 7.28
C ILE A 158 -8.65 -2.18 6.28
N GLY A 159 -7.57 -1.44 6.01
CA GLY A 159 -6.49 -1.93 5.19
C GLY A 159 -5.33 -0.96 5.04
N ILE A 160 -4.21 -1.51 4.61
CA ILE A 160 -3.01 -0.78 4.23
C ILE A 160 -2.53 -1.28 2.87
N GLY A 161 -1.93 -0.42 2.07
CA GLY A 161 -1.42 -0.79 0.75
C GLY A 161 -0.13 -0.08 0.39
N ILE A 162 0.66 -0.71 -0.47
CA ILE A 162 1.83 -0.12 -1.13
C ILE A 162 1.58 -0.05 -2.63
N MET A 163 2.11 0.98 -3.29
CA MET A 163 1.97 1.14 -4.73
C MET A 163 3.16 1.91 -5.31
N THR A 164 3.73 1.37 -6.38
CA THR A 164 4.66 2.11 -7.26
C THR A 164 3.88 2.53 -8.51
N ASP A 165 3.99 3.80 -8.86
CA ASP A 165 3.21 4.44 -9.92
C ASP A 165 4.13 5.16 -10.92
N THR A 166 4.10 4.74 -12.18
CA THR A 166 5.00 5.22 -13.25
C THR A 166 4.28 5.47 -14.57
N ASP A 167 2.98 5.72 -14.51
CA ASP A 167 2.12 5.70 -15.68
C ASP A 167 2.14 6.99 -16.52
N ASN A 168 2.62 8.12 -15.97
CA ASN A 168 2.63 9.40 -16.66
C ASN A 168 3.96 9.68 -17.39
N THR A 169 5.11 9.33 -16.80
CA THR A 169 6.44 9.58 -17.41
C THR A 169 6.93 8.42 -18.26
N GLY A 170 6.34 7.23 -18.07
CA GLY A 170 6.75 5.99 -18.74
C GLY A 170 8.13 5.48 -18.33
N ALA A 171 8.69 6.03 -17.24
CA ALA A 171 9.94 5.59 -16.66
C ALA A 171 9.84 4.16 -16.11
N GLU A 172 10.94 3.44 -16.22
CA GLU A 172 11.16 2.21 -15.47
C GLU A 172 11.69 2.58 -14.08
N ILE A 173 11.05 2.06 -13.02
CA ILE A 173 11.44 2.35 -11.65
C ILE A 173 11.53 1.07 -10.84
N GLU A 174 12.57 1.05 -10.01
CA GLU A 174 12.71 0.09 -8.93
C GLU A 174 12.55 0.76 -7.57
N ALA A 175 11.67 0.17 -6.75
CA ALA A 175 11.38 0.59 -5.40
C ALA A 175 11.46 -0.60 -4.44
N PHE A 176 11.89 -0.31 -3.22
CA PHE A 176 12.05 -1.28 -2.15
C PHE A 176 11.23 -0.83 -0.94
N TYR A 177 10.43 -1.73 -0.37
CA TYR A 177 9.62 -1.49 0.81
C TYR A 177 10.08 -2.41 1.94
N GLY A 178 10.49 -1.81 3.05
CA GLY A 178 10.72 -2.52 4.31
C GLY A 178 9.45 -2.56 5.16
N ASP A 179 9.54 -3.21 6.32
CA ASP A 179 8.40 -3.39 7.23
C ASP A 179 7.66 -2.08 7.52
N ILE A 180 6.35 -2.23 7.71
CA ILE A 180 5.42 -1.16 8.07
C ILE A 180 4.83 -1.49 9.44
N GLU A 181 4.86 -0.53 10.35
CA GLU A 181 4.40 -0.68 11.72
C GLU A 181 3.32 0.35 12.04
N LEU A 182 2.24 -0.10 12.68
CA LEU A 182 1.26 0.77 13.32
C LEU A 182 1.59 0.86 14.80
N ARG A 183 1.80 2.08 15.30
CA ARG A 183 2.29 2.36 16.66
C ARG A 183 1.23 3.08 17.50
N SER A 184 1.23 2.77 18.79
CA SER A 184 0.44 3.49 19.79
C SER A 184 0.83 4.96 19.90
N ALA A 185 -0.07 5.79 20.42
CA ALA A 185 0.30 7.14 20.84
C ALA A 185 1.37 7.05 21.95
N SER A 186 2.43 7.85 21.83
CA SER A 186 3.46 8.04 22.86
C SER A 186 2.95 8.95 23.97
#